data_AF-A0A2C5Z0G9-F1
#
_entry.id   AF-A0A2C5Z0G9-F1
#
_cell.length_a   1.000
_cell.length_b   1.000
_cell.length_c   1.000
_cell.angle_alpha   90.00
_cell.angle_beta   90.00
_cell.angle_gamma   90.00
#
_symmetry.space_group_name_H-M   'P 1'
#
loop_
_entity.id
_entity.type
_entity.pdbx_description
1 polymer ?
#
loop_
_entity_poly.entity_id
_entity_poly.type
_entity_poly.pdbx_seq_one_letter_code
_entity_poly.pdbx_strand_id
1 'polypeptide(L)'
;MTCIDSVVCVRRCAICRFVLTKSDTGRICVYGGGMPGFRAKRGVKCHAECVDVLERAGALQPDSMKKHIDVFTSTYDPEPSEEGRRYQWLRAHFVTVLQKALPLLSVELCGMIFNYYGVRQYAAQIAKSLKPTEGPEDLCFYVSSDVWASYVSLEGVDYVASLSNERQPSSSLVYTPRSGRRVDAIYVAENHLGIIQVIFGNTSQVPDIGPREGVWWSILRVPGRNRRVSVKSDGVKLRRLGDIGKPPLRLSATDPNLWATPQLCMKPLSHCFCAPDLRLRLRSRMPSLVLNHGTVTGLSLYWGCGMMNLHVHTPGEDLSFYGRNRESCLEMDTAWLYMPLDSDEYIVEIWSCLTEDWGMIMFRTNKGRNSFMGPYSEEREPSFCLLQRLENRATHIYIGHACLQLYQELAFEKAIPRTPSKEPPMPQPLSGYPEEEWAEDVFFTSADLSGVAEVTPCRSGRRIIGLLLTYSNGHRDIVGQVRLDLLEPTVKVGDSEGMWLGYNKGKPRIKSVSFKAPSRNDVRGSITATNKAHLSPECMTGDKRESMDLRMNSATIQINLFKFEV
;
A
#
# COMPACT_ATOMS: atom_id res chain seq x y z
N MET A 1 -5.36 -10.71 24.77
CA MET A 1 -6.52 -10.15 24.03
C MET A 1 -6.52 -10.75 22.64
N THR A 2 -7.47 -11.63 22.35
CA THR A 2 -7.62 -12.35 21.07
C THR A 2 -8.21 -11.42 20.00
N CYS A 3 -7.34 -10.72 19.26
CA CYS A 3 -7.71 -9.81 18.17
C CYS A 3 -7.85 -10.52 16.81
N ILE A 4 -8.25 -11.80 16.81
CA ILE A 4 -8.37 -12.63 15.60
C ILE A 4 -9.83 -12.79 15.14
N ASP A 5 -10.81 -12.45 15.98
CA ASP A 5 -12.24 -12.67 15.68
C ASP A 5 -12.92 -11.50 14.94
N SER A 6 -12.20 -10.43 14.59
CA SER A 6 -12.74 -9.30 13.79
C SER A 6 -12.38 -9.37 12.29
N VAL A 7 -11.82 -10.50 11.83
CA VAL A 7 -11.32 -10.69 10.47
C VAL A 7 -12.45 -10.60 9.44
N VAL A 8 -12.35 -9.54 8.63
CA VAL A 8 -13.21 -9.11 7.50
C VAL A 8 -14.56 -8.50 7.90
N CYS A 9 -14.52 -7.35 8.57
CA CYS A 9 -15.63 -6.39 8.43
C CYS A 9 -15.57 -5.82 7.01
N VAL A 10 -16.19 -6.50 6.04
CA VAL A 10 -16.39 -5.96 4.68
C VAL A 10 -17.09 -4.60 4.87
N ARG A 11 -16.36 -3.49 4.68
CA ARG A 11 -16.91 -2.13 4.77
C ARG A 11 -17.85 -1.82 3.59
N ARG A 12 -18.12 -2.77 2.70
CA ARG A 12 -18.90 -2.61 1.47
C ARG A 12 -20.05 -3.60 1.43
N CYS A 13 -21.16 -3.20 0.82
CA CYS A 13 -22.26 -4.13 0.56
C CYS A 13 -21.82 -5.20 -0.46
N ALA A 14 -22.08 -6.47 -0.16
CA ALA A 14 -21.69 -7.57 -1.04
C ALA A 14 -22.49 -7.66 -2.36
N ILE A 15 -23.57 -6.88 -2.51
CA ILE A 15 -24.39 -6.79 -3.71
C ILE A 15 -23.99 -5.56 -4.55
N CYS A 16 -24.16 -4.36 -3.99
CA CYS A 16 -23.93 -3.11 -4.73
C CYS A 16 -22.49 -2.58 -4.63
N ARG A 17 -21.65 -3.15 -3.76
CA ARG A 17 -20.23 -2.81 -3.53
C ARG A 17 -19.92 -1.38 -3.06
N PHE A 18 -20.94 -0.60 -2.72
CA PHE A 18 -20.78 0.70 -2.06
C PHE A 18 -20.50 0.54 -0.56
N VAL A 19 -19.82 1.53 0.01
CA VAL A 19 -19.45 1.56 1.43
C VAL A 19 -20.72 1.54 2.30
N LEU A 20 -20.66 0.73 3.36
CA LEU A 20 -21.63 0.64 4.44
C LEU A 20 -21.26 1.69 5.49
N THR A 21 -22.15 2.65 5.74
CA THR A 21 -21.99 3.67 6.77
C THR A 21 -22.72 3.26 8.05
N LYS A 22 -22.45 3.95 9.16
CA LYS A 22 -23.15 3.72 10.44
C LYS A 22 -24.67 3.95 10.36
N SER A 23 -25.12 4.76 9.40
CA SER A 23 -26.53 5.06 9.16
C SER A 23 -27.24 3.99 8.32
N ASP A 24 -26.50 3.09 7.68
CA ASP A 24 -27.08 2.05 6.83
C ASP A 24 -27.66 0.92 7.72
N THR A 25 -28.93 0.57 7.50
CA THR A 25 -29.55 -0.63 8.09
C THR A 25 -29.00 -1.87 7.38
N GLY A 26 -27.80 -2.31 7.79
CA GLY A 26 -27.16 -3.49 7.23
C GLY A 26 -27.91 -4.77 7.58
N ARG A 27 -28.34 -5.56 6.58
CA ARG A 27 -28.72 -6.96 6.80
C ARG A 27 -27.47 -7.83 6.70
N ILE A 28 -27.28 -8.74 7.65
CA ILE A 28 -26.23 -9.75 7.58
C ILE A 28 -26.81 -10.92 6.78
N CYS A 29 -26.31 -11.13 5.56
CA CYS A 29 -26.56 -12.35 4.81
C CYS A 29 -25.63 -13.44 5.38
N VAL A 30 -26.18 -14.35 6.18
CA VAL A 30 -25.44 -15.45 6.79
C VAL A 30 -25.47 -16.66 5.86
N TYR A 31 -24.31 -17.13 5.42
CA TYR A 31 -24.20 -18.38 4.67
C TYR A 31 -23.81 -19.54 5.60
N GLY A 32 -24.61 -20.60 5.58
CA GLY A 32 -24.34 -21.83 6.33
C GLY A 32 -23.14 -22.59 5.78
N GLY A 33 -22.18 -22.89 6.65
CA GLY A 33 -20.97 -23.64 6.32
C GLY A 33 -19.95 -23.54 7.45
N GLY A 34 -20.33 -23.98 8.66
CA GLY A 34 -19.41 -24.06 9.79
C GLY A 34 -18.46 -25.25 9.64
N MET A 35 -17.16 -25.05 9.89
CA MET A 35 -16.26 -26.16 10.16
C MET A 35 -16.71 -26.87 11.44
N PRO A 36 -16.68 -28.21 11.52
CA PRO A 36 -16.77 -28.88 12.81
C PRO A 36 -15.58 -28.39 13.67
N GLY A 37 -15.87 -27.63 14.73
CA GLY A 37 -14.87 -27.12 15.68
C GLY A 37 -14.60 -25.61 15.66
N PHE A 38 -15.06 -24.83 14.67
CA PHE A 38 -14.97 -23.37 14.66
C PHE A 38 -16.35 -22.73 14.44
N ARG A 39 -16.94 -22.12 15.50
CA ARG A 39 -18.29 -21.52 15.50
C ARG A 39 -18.34 -20.08 14.96
N ALA A 40 -17.48 -19.67 14.03
CA ALA A 40 -17.62 -18.36 13.37
C ALA A 40 -18.42 -18.51 12.07
N LYS A 41 -19.69 -18.09 12.06
CA LYS A 41 -20.47 -17.95 10.82
C LYS A 41 -19.93 -16.77 10.02
N ARG A 42 -19.41 -17.00 8.80
CA ARG A 42 -19.03 -15.91 7.88
C ARG A 42 -20.31 -15.26 7.34
N GLY A 43 -20.70 -14.14 7.95
CA GLY A 43 -21.76 -13.28 7.42
C GLY A 43 -21.17 -12.20 6.51
N VAL A 44 -21.80 -11.95 5.36
CA VAL A 44 -21.52 -10.76 4.57
C VAL A 44 -22.55 -9.68 4.88
N LYS A 45 -22.14 -8.41 4.84
CA LYS A 45 -23.04 -7.28 5.09
C LYS A 45 -23.58 -6.73 3.78
N CYS A 46 -24.88 -6.42 3.75
CA CYS A 46 -25.56 -5.83 2.60
C CYS A 46 -26.47 -4.68 3.04
N HIS A 47 -26.64 -3.67 2.19
CA HIS A 47 -27.70 -2.67 2.38
C HIS A 47 -29.08 -3.35 2.32
N ALA A 48 -30.00 -2.99 3.21
CA ALA A 48 -31.36 -3.55 3.22
C ALA A 48 -32.06 -3.42 1.85
N GLU A 49 -31.99 -2.23 1.23
CA GLU A 49 -32.56 -1.98 -0.09
C GLU A 49 -31.99 -2.87 -1.20
N CYS A 50 -30.71 -3.27 -1.11
CA CYS A 50 -30.08 -4.15 -2.09
C CYS A 50 -30.57 -5.60 -1.93
N VAL A 51 -30.77 -6.03 -0.68
CA VAL A 51 -31.36 -7.34 -0.38
C VAL A 51 -32.80 -7.38 -0.88
N ASP A 52 -33.60 -6.35 -0.60
CA ASP A 52 -35.00 -6.27 -1.06
C ASP A 52 -35.13 -6.35 -2.60
N VAL A 53 -34.19 -5.75 -3.34
CA VAL A 53 -34.15 -5.84 -4.82
C VAL A 53 -33.98 -7.28 -5.30
N LEU A 54 -33.11 -8.06 -4.65
CA LEU A 54 -32.91 -9.47 -4.97
C LEU A 54 -34.07 -10.35 -4.46
N GLU A 55 -34.63 -10.06 -3.28
CA GLU A 55 -35.76 -10.80 -2.70
C GLU A 55 -37.02 -10.71 -3.58
N ARG A 56 -37.36 -9.53 -4.09
CA ARG A 56 -38.50 -9.32 -5.01
C ARG A 56 -38.37 -10.07 -6.34
N ALA A 57 -37.20 -10.62 -6.66
CA ALA A 57 -36.96 -11.40 -7.86
C ALA A 57 -37.19 -12.92 -7.67
N GLY A 58 -37.57 -13.37 -6.46
CA GLY A 58 -37.63 -14.79 -6.13
C GLY A 58 -36.27 -15.42 -5.83
N ALA A 59 -35.21 -14.63 -5.64
CA ALA A 59 -33.84 -15.11 -5.36
C ALA A 59 -33.60 -15.54 -3.89
N LEU A 60 -34.67 -15.95 -3.18
CA LEU A 60 -34.64 -16.30 -1.75
C LEU A 60 -34.14 -17.73 -1.43
N GLN A 61 -33.86 -18.55 -2.45
CA GLN A 61 -33.09 -19.78 -2.22
C GLN A 61 -31.67 -19.35 -1.78
N PRO A 62 -31.19 -19.74 -0.58
CA PRO A 62 -29.89 -19.31 -0.06
C PRO A 62 -28.72 -19.54 -1.04
N ASP A 63 -28.81 -20.60 -1.85
CA ASP A 63 -27.82 -20.91 -2.88
C ASP A 63 -27.84 -19.95 -4.07
N SER A 64 -29.02 -19.41 -4.43
CA SER A 64 -29.14 -18.41 -5.50
C SER A 64 -28.58 -17.06 -5.07
N MET A 65 -28.86 -16.63 -3.83
CA MET A 65 -28.29 -15.39 -3.28
C MET A 65 -26.76 -15.47 -3.20
N LYS A 66 -26.23 -16.61 -2.75
CA LYS A 66 -24.78 -16.85 -2.69
C LYS A 66 -24.13 -16.69 -4.07
N LYS A 67 -24.71 -17.27 -5.12
CA LYS A 67 -24.20 -17.15 -6.50
C LYS A 67 -24.09 -15.68 -6.94
N HIS A 68 -25.10 -14.87 -6.67
CA HIS A 68 -25.06 -13.43 -6.99
C HIS A 68 -23.97 -12.71 -6.21
N ILE A 69 -23.80 -13.02 -4.92
CA ILE A 69 -22.75 -12.43 -4.10
C ILE A 69 -21.34 -12.86 -4.57
N ASP A 70 -21.16 -14.12 -4.94
CA ASP A 70 -19.86 -14.64 -5.39
C ASP A 70 -19.36 -13.89 -6.64
N VAL A 71 -20.27 -13.51 -7.55
CA VAL A 71 -19.95 -12.69 -8.74
C VAL A 71 -19.34 -11.34 -8.37
N PHE A 72 -19.82 -10.69 -7.30
CA PHE A 72 -19.36 -9.37 -6.88
C PHE A 72 -18.32 -9.40 -5.76
N THR A 73 -17.99 -10.59 -5.27
CA THR A 73 -16.97 -10.79 -4.25
C THR A 73 -15.63 -10.36 -4.79
N SER A 74 -15.06 -9.31 -4.19
CA SER A 74 -13.78 -8.77 -4.62
C SER A 74 -12.64 -9.55 -3.98
N THR A 75 -11.60 -9.89 -4.76
CA THR A 75 -10.40 -10.56 -4.25
C THR A 75 -9.59 -9.63 -3.34
N TYR A 76 -9.71 -8.33 -3.55
CA TYR A 76 -9.09 -7.23 -2.80
C TYR A 76 -9.90 -5.95 -3.00
N ASP A 77 -9.67 -4.92 -2.18
CA ASP A 77 -10.35 -3.63 -2.34
C ASP A 77 -9.96 -2.92 -3.66
N PRO A 78 -10.94 -2.36 -4.39
CA PRO A 78 -10.67 -1.58 -5.60
C PRO A 78 -9.97 -0.26 -5.27
N GLU A 79 -9.21 0.23 -6.25
CA GLU A 79 -8.59 1.55 -6.18
C GLU A 79 -9.66 2.66 -6.34
N PRO A 80 -9.44 3.87 -5.79
CA PRO A 80 -10.43 4.97 -5.87
C PRO A 80 -10.80 5.37 -7.31
N SER A 81 -9.85 5.28 -8.23
CA SER A 81 -10.06 5.49 -9.67
C SER A 81 -11.07 4.50 -10.26
N GLU A 82 -10.98 3.22 -9.89
CA GLU A 82 -11.94 2.19 -10.29
C GLU A 82 -13.33 2.46 -9.73
N GLU A 83 -13.44 3.03 -8.53
CA GLU A 83 -14.73 3.47 -7.98
C GLU A 83 -15.33 4.63 -8.76
N GLY A 84 -14.51 5.63 -9.07
CA GLY A 84 -14.91 6.79 -9.88
C GLY A 84 -15.37 6.35 -11.28
N ARG A 85 -14.59 5.51 -11.95
CA ARG A 85 -14.91 4.91 -13.25
C ARG A 85 -16.23 4.15 -13.19
N ARG A 86 -16.40 3.28 -12.19
CA ARG A 86 -17.62 2.49 -12.00
C ARG A 86 -18.83 3.38 -11.78
N TYR A 87 -18.72 4.41 -10.93
CA TYR A 87 -19.81 5.35 -10.66
C TYR A 87 -20.24 6.08 -11.95
N GLN A 88 -19.27 6.59 -12.71
CA GLN A 88 -19.54 7.26 -13.99
C GLN A 88 -20.21 6.31 -14.99
N TRP A 89 -19.76 5.05 -15.07
CA TRP A 89 -20.37 4.04 -15.92
C TRP A 89 -21.82 3.75 -15.50
N LEU A 90 -22.08 3.56 -14.20
CA LEU A 90 -23.43 3.32 -13.68
C LEU A 90 -24.37 4.46 -14.04
N ARG A 91 -23.92 5.71 -13.89
CA ARG A 91 -24.68 6.90 -14.27
C ARG A 91 -24.97 6.93 -15.77
N ALA A 92 -23.95 6.77 -16.61
CA ALA A 92 -24.09 6.80 -18.06
C ALA A 92 -25.00 5.68 -18.59
N HIS A 93 -24.84 4.47 -18.04
CA HIS A 93 -25.67 3.32 -18.38
C HIS A 93 -27.12 3.53 -17.94
N PHE A 94 -27.34 4.04 -16.71
CA PHE A 94 -28.68 4.38 -16.24
C PHE A 94 -29.37 5.39 -17.15
N VAL A 95 -28.69 6.49 -17.47
CA VAL A 95 -29.22 7.54 -18.35
C VAL A 95 -29.59 6.93 -19.71
N THR A 96 -28.72 6.11 -20.28
CA THR A 96 -28.98 5.46 -21.58
C THR A 96 -30.20 4.55 -21.53
N VAL A 97 -30.32 3.71 -20.49
CA VAL A 97 -31.46 2.80 -20.32
C VAL A 97 -32.76 3.60 -20.10
N LEU A 98 -32.71 4.64 -19.27
CA LEU A 98 -33.88 5.45 -18.95
C LEU A 98 -34.34 6.27 -20.16
N GLN A 99 -33.43 6.84 -20.94
CA GLN A 99 -33.77 7.56 -22.17
C GLN A 99 -34.36 6.64 -23.22
N LYS A 100 -33.88 5.40 -23.34
CA LYS A 100 -34.49 4.40 -24.22
C LYS A 100 -35.92 4.05 -23.79
N ALA A 101 -36.16 3.96 -22.48
CA ALA A 101 -37.49 3.67 -21.93
C ALA A 101 -38.43 4.88 -21.97
N LEU A 102 -37.90 6.09 -21.78
CA LEU A 102 -38.62 7.36 -21.68
C LEU A 102 -37.91 8.43 -22.54
N PRO A 103 -38.10 8.41 -23.87
CA PRO A 103 -37.36 9.28 -24.79
C PRO A 103 -37.60 10.79 -24.59
N LEU A 104 -38.69 11.17 -23.91
CA LEU A 104 -39.05 12.56 -23.64
C LEU A 104 -38.25 13.17 -22.48
N LEU A 105 -37.55 12.36 -21.68
CA LEU A 105 -36.71 12.85 -20.59
C LEU A 105 -35.35 13.32 -21.11
N SER A 106 -34.96 14.55 -20.75
CA SER A 106 -33.63 15.07 -21.07
C SER A 106 -32.53 14.28 -20.33
N VAL A 107 -31.30 14.36 -20.85
CA VAL A 107 -30.12 13.72 -20.23
C VAL A 107 -29.93 14.21 -18.79
N GLU A 108 -30.15 15.50 -18.57
CA GLU A 108 -30.02 16.17 -17.27
C GLU A 108 -31.04 15.63 -16.28
N LEU A 109 -32.32 15.53 -16.68
CA LEU A 109 -33.38 14.98 -15.83
C LEU A 109 -33.12 13.50 -15.51
N CYS A 110 -32.67 12.70 -16.48
CA CYS A 110 -32.26 11.32 -16.23
C CYS A 110 -31.10 11.24 -15.22
N GLY A 111 -30.13 12.16 -15.30
CA GLY A 111 -29.04 12.27 -14.34
C GLY A 111 -29.52 12.68 -12.93
N MET A 112 -30.49 13.58 -12.83
CA MET A 112 -31.11 13.96 -11.56
C MET A 112 -31.87 12.78 -10.95
N ILE A 113 -32.63 12.03 -11.76
CA ILE A 113 -33.33 10.82 -11.34
C ILE A 113 -32.34 9.78 -10.83
N PHE A 114 -31.20 9.57 -11.50
CA PHE A 114 -30.15 8.66 -11.01
C PHE A 114 -29.66 9.05 -9.62
N ASN A 115 -29.41 10.34 -9.40
CA ASN A 115 -28.96 10.84 -8.10
C ASN A 115 -30.03 10.69 -7.02
N TYR A 116 -31.32 10.77 -7.39
CA TYR A 116 -32.45 10.61 -6.46
C TYR A 116 -32.81 9.14 -6.18
N TYR A 117 -32.92 8.30 -7.21
CA TYR A 117 -33.25 6.86 -7.13
C TYR A 117 -32.14 6.04 -6.46
N GLY A 118 -30.93 6.61 -6.40
CA GLY A 118 -29.82 6.06 -5.65
C GLY A 118 -29.00 5.06 -6.45
N VAL A 119 -27.70 5.34 -6.56
CA VAL A 119 -26.73 4.50 -7.27
C VAL A 119 -26.68 3.05 -6.75
N ARG A 120 -26.94 2.86 -5.44
CA ARG A 120 -26.92 1.54 -4.78
C ARG A 120 -28.03 0.62 -5.30
N GLN A 121 -29.25 1.15 -5.41
CA GLN A 121 -30.41 0.40 -5.91
C GLN A 121 -30.20 -0.01 -7.37
N TYR A 122 -29.69 0.91 -8.20
CA TYR A 122 -29.43 0.60 -9.59
C TYR A 122 -28.34 -0.46 -9.76
N ALA A 123 -27.24 -0.37 -8.98
CA ALA A 123 -26.22 -1.41 -8.97
C ALA A 123 -26.78 -2.77 -8.53
N ALA A 124 -27.70 -2.82 -7.57
CA ALA A 124 -28.39 -4.05 -7.18
C ALA A 124 -29.31 -4.60 -8.30
N GLN A 125 -29.94 -3.74 -9.11
CA GLN A 125 -30.72 -4.17 -10.27
C GLN A 125 -29.84 -4.78 -11.36
N ILE A 126 -28.63 -4.24 -11.57
CA ILE A 126 -27.64 -4.86 -12.47
C ILE A 126 -27.20 -6.22 -11.91
N ALA A 127 -26.94 -6.31 -10.60
CA ALA A 127 -26.62 -7.60 -9.98
C ALA A 127 -27.74 -8.62 -10.22
N LYS A 128 -29.00 -8.21 -10.06
CA LYS A 128 -30.18 -9.03 -10.31
C LYS A 128 -30.33 -9.50 -11.77
N SER A 129 -29.90 -8.72 -12.75
CA SER A 129 -30.06 -9.10 -14.16
C SER A 129 -29.06 -10.18 -14.60
N LEU A 130 -28.02 -10.42 -13.81
CA LEU A 130 -27.09 -11.52 -14.02
C LEU A 130 -27.78 -12.85 -13.74
N LYS A 131 -27.48 -13.85 -14.57
CA LYS A 131 -27.97 -15.22 -14.41
C LYS A 131 -26.76 -16.15 -14.30
N PRO A 132 -26.11 -16.24 -13.12
CA PRO A 132 -24.96 -17.10 -12.95
C PRO A 132 -25.35 -18.57 -13.20
N THR A 133 -24.61 -19.25 -14.08
CA THR A 133 -24.87 -20.67 -14.38
C THR A 133 -24.59 -21.57 -13.17
N GLU A 134 -25.16 -22.77 -13.16
CA GLU A 134 -24.94 -23.72 -12.06
C GLU A 134 -23.51 -24.26 -12.05
N GLY A 135 -22.91 -24.23 -10.86
CA GLY A 135 -21.72 -25.00 -10.50
C GLY A 135 -20.38 -24.42 -10.98
N PRO A 136 -19.35 -24.39 -10.11
CA PRO A 136 -17.98 -24.42 -10.57
C PRO A 136 -17.70 -25.86 -11.01
N GLU A 137 -18.16 -26.25 -12.20
CA GLU A 137 -17.46 -27.37 -12.84
C GLU A 137 -16.04 -26.86 -13.09
N ASP A 138 -15.03 -27.60 -12.62
CA ASP A 138 -13.63 -27.37 -12.96
C ASP A 138 -13.48 -27.64 -14.46
N LEU A 139 -13.96 -26.68 -15.26
CA LEU A 139 -13.84 -26.66 -16.69
C LEU A 139 -12.35 -26.66 -16.99
N CYS A 140 -11.98 -27.39 -18.02
CA CYS A 140 -10.60 -27.47 -18.41
C CYS A 140 -10.45 -27.40 -19.91
N PHE A 141 -9.31 -26.89 -20.34
CA PHE A 141 -8.94 -26.85 -21.74
C PHE A 141 -7.51 -27.35 -21.90
N TYR A 142 -7.21 -27.81 -23.10
CA TYR A 142 -5.90 -28.29 -23.51
C TYR A 142 -5.16 -27.23 -24.30
N VAL A 143 -3.89 -27.02 -23.95
CA VAL A 143 -2.97 -26.11 -24.69
C VAL A 143 -2.43 -26.78 -25.97
N SER A 144 -2.75 -28.06 -26.20
CA SER A 144 -2.46 -28.79 -27.45
C SER A 144 -3.45 -28.50 -28.58
N SER A 145 -4.53 -27.77 -28.31
CA SER A 145 -5.63 -27.51 -29.25
C SER A 145 -5.89 -26.01 -29.36
N ASP A 146 -6.67 -25.61 -30.36
CA ASP A 146 -7.18 -24.24 -30.46
C ASP A 146 -7.93 -23.88 -29.17
N VAL A 147 -7.73 -22.66 -28.68
CA VAL A 147 -8.41 -22.16 -27.48
C VAL A 147 -9.20 -20.93 -27.86
N TRP A 148 -10.50 -20.98 -27.57
CA TRP A 148 -11.48 -19.94 -27.81
C TRP A 148 -11.88 -19.30 -26.49
N ALA A 149 -11.96 -17.97 -26.47
CA ALA A 149 -12.42 -17.20 -25.32
C ALA A 149 -13.76 -16.53 -25.63
N SER A 150 -14.68 -16.56 -24.67
CA SER A 150 -15.87 -15.70 -24.68
C SER A 150 -15.72 -14.59 -23.63
N TYR A 151 -16.46 -13.50 -23.81
CA TYR A 151 -16.37 -12.32 -22.95
C TYR A 151 -17.73 -11.88 -22.44
N VAL A 152 -17.75 -11.28 -21.26
CA VAL A 152 -18.92 -10.64 -20.66
C VAL A 152 -18.58 -9.24 -20.19
N SER A 153 -19.35 -8.24 -20.64
CA SER A 153 -19.21 -6.87 -20.19
C SER A 153 -19.97 -6.67 -18.88
N LEU A 154 -19.26 -6.33 -17.81
CA LEU A 154 -19.85 -6.05 -16.50
C LEU A 154 -19.30 -4.73 -15.97
N GLU A 155 -20.19 -3.76 -15.74
CA GLU A 155 -19.87 -2.44 -15.19
C GLU A 155 -18.72 -1.72 -15.93
N GLY A 156 -18.75 -1.82 -17.27
CA GLY A 156 -17.81 -1.15 -18.17
C GLY A 156 -16.46 -1.85 -18.31
N VAL A 157 -16.36 -3.12 -17.89
CA VAL A 157 -15.15 -3.94 -18.04
C VAL A 157 -15.52 -5.25 -18.72
N ASP A 158 -14.73 -5.65 -19.71
CA ASP A 158 -14.88 -6.95 -20.38
C ASP A 158 -14.06 -8.00 -19.63
N TYR A 159 -14.77 -8.98 -19.08
CA TYR A 159 -14.18 -10.12 -18.40
C TYR A 159 -14.14 -11.34 -19.31
N VAL A 160 -13.12 -12.18 -19.14
CA VAL A 160 -13.09 -13.49 -19.79
C VAL A 160 -14.16 -14.36 -19.13
N ALA A 161 -15.19 -14.72 -19.89
CA ALA A 161 -16.32 -15.50 -19.41
C ALA A 161 -16.01 -17.01 -19.43
N SER A 162 -15.40 -17.50 -20.51
CA SER A 162 -14.98 -18.89 -20.63
C SER A 162 -13.73 -19.03 -21.50
N LEU A 163 -13.00 -20.14 -21.29
CA LEU A 163 -11.94 -20.63 -22.16
C LEU A 163 -12.25 -22.08 -22.52
N SER A 164 -12.32 -22.40 -23.81
CA SER A 164 -12.69 -23.74 -24.28
C SER A 164 -11.89 -24.13 -25.52
N ASN A 165 -11.75 -25.42 -25.76
CA ASN A 165 -11.26 -25.92 -27.05
C ASN A 165 -12.34 -25.96 -28.13
N GLU A 166 -13.60 -25.75 -27.77
CA GLU A 166 -14.73 -25.69 -28.68
C GLU A 166 -15.09 -24.24 -29.03
N ARG A 167 -15.33 -24.00 -30.32
CA ARG A 167 -15.79 -22.70 -30.79
C ARG A 167 -17.26 -22.50 -30.46
N GLN A 168 -17.55 -21.44 -29.72
CA GLN A 168 -18.91 -20.94 -29.47
C GLN A 168 -19.23 -19.74 -30.38
N PRO A 169 -20.52 -19.43 -30.66
CA PRO A 169 -20.91 -18.39 -31.63
C PRO A 169 -20.32 -17.00 -31.36
N SER A 170 -20.15 -16.62 -30.09
CA SER A 170 -19.58 -15.33 -29.65
C SER A 170 -18.11 -15.42 -29.21
N SER A 171 -17.45 -16.56 -29.44
CA SER A 171 -16.09 -16.78 -28.99
C SER A 171 -15.04 -16.32 -30.02
N SER A 172 -13.92 -15.82 -29.50
CA SER A 172 -12.76 -15.36 -30.26
C SER A 172 -11.62 -16.36 -30.10
N LEU A 173 -10.90 -16.68 -31.18
CA LEU A 173 -9.71 -17.54 -31.09
C LEU A 173 -8.59 -16.76 -30.38
N VAL A 174 -8.16 -17.23 -29.21
CA VAL A 174 -7.11 -16.58 -28.41
C VAL A 174 -5.76 -17.29 -28.51
N TYR A 175 -5.77 -18.56 -28.95
CA TYR A 175 -4.55 -19.31 -29.17
C TYR A 175 -4.76 -20.45 -30.16
N THR A 176 -3.76 -20.67 -31.02
CA THR A 176 -3.69 -21.85 -31.89
C THR A 176 -2.30 -22.48 -31.82
N PRO A 177 -2.19 -23.80 -31.56
CA PRO A 177 -0.93 -24.53 -31.53
C PRO A 177 -0.30 -24.65 -32.92
N ARG A 178 -1.09 -24.45 -34.00
CA ARG A 178 -0.63 -24.53 -35.40
C ARG A 178 0.29 -23.38 -35.81
N SER A 179 0.36 -22.33 -34.99
CA SER A 179 1.23 -21.17 -35.22
C SER A 179 2.75 -21.48 -35.14
N GLY A 180 3.14 -22.69 -34.72
CA GLY A 180 4.54 -23.06 -34.53
C GLY A 180 5.21 -22.40 -33.31
N ARG A 181 4.51 -21.47 -32.64
CA ARG A 181 4.98 -20.76 -31.46
C ARG A 181 4.96 -21.70 -30.26
N ARG A 182 6.14 -21.95 -29.67
CA ARG A 182 6.25 -22.72 -28.43
C ARG A 182 5.63 -21.90 -27.28
N VAL A 183 4.51 -22.38 -26.75
CA VAL A 183 3.90 -21.87 -25.53
C VAL A 183 4.34 -22.69 -24.34
N ASP A 184 4.84 -22.01 -23.31
CA ASP A 184 5.22 -22.59 -22.01
C ASP A 184 4.69 -21.75 -20.83
N ALA A 185 3.96 -20.66 -21.11
CA ALA A 185 3.28 -19.84 -20.13
C ALA A 185 1.98 -19.22 -20.63
N ILE A 186 1.07 -19.01 -19.69
CA ILE A 186 -0.14 -18.22 -19.86
C ILE A 186 -0.03 -17.03 -18.90
N TYR A 187 0.00 -15.81 -19.46
CA TYR A 187 -0.04 -14.57 -18.70
C TYR A 187 -1.50 -14.17 -18.49
N VAL A 188 -1.88 -13.93 -17.24
CA VAL A 188 -3.27 -13.68 -16.83
C VAL A 188 -3.33 -12.28 -16.23
N ALA A 189 -4.09 -11.39 -16.88
CA ALA A 189 -4.42 -10.09 -16.32
C ALA A 189 -5.77 -10.17 -15.59
N GLU A 190 -5.81 -9.68 -14.36
CA GLU A 190 -7.00 -9.67 -13.51
C GLU A 190 -7.11 -8.36 -12.72
N ASN A 191 -8.35 -7.98 -12.40
CA ASN A 191 -8.65 -6.90 -11.45
C ASN A 191 -9.26 -7.48 -10.16
N HIS A 192 -9.83 -6.63 -9.30
CA HIS A 192 -10.46 -7.02 -8.04
C HIS A 192 -11.63 -8.01 -8.23
N LEU A 193 -12.26 -8.05 -9.40
CA LEU A 193 -13.42 -8.89 -9.70
C LEU A 193 -13.12 -10.14 -10.52
N GLY A 194 -12.06 -10.19 -11.33
CA GLY A 194 -11.81 -11.38 -12.14
C GLY A 194 -10.82 -11.18 -13.27
N ILE A 195 -10.71 -12.21 -14.11
CA ILE A 195 -9.79 -12.24 -15.24
C ILE A 195 -10.36 -11.39 -16.37
N ILE A 196 -9.56 -10.44 -16.85
CA ILE A 196 -9.93 -9.54 -17.96
C ILE A 196 -9.19 -9.91 -19.25
N GLN A 197 -8.03 -10.56 -19.16
CA GLN A 197 -7.23 -10.91 -20.32
C GLN A 197 -6.35 -12.14 -20.06
N VAL A 198 -6.17 -12.95 -21.10
CA VAL A 198 -5.19 -14.05 -21.12
C VAL A 198 -4.31 -13.93 -22.35
N ILE A 199 -3.00 -14.17 -22.18
CA ILE A 199 -2.02 -14.15 -23.27
C ILE A 199 -1.24 -15.46 -23.22
N PHE A 200 -1.32 -16.23 -24.30
CA PHE A 200 -0.52 -17.43 -24.49
C PHE A 200 0.83 -17.03 -25.06
N GLY A 201 1.90 -17.34 -24.33
CA GLY A 201 3.22 -16.81 -24.61
C GLY A 201 4.35 -17.78 -24.32
N ASN A 202 5.56 -17.26 -24.51
CA ASN A 202 6.80 -17.97 -24.23
C ASN A 202 7.55 -17.24 -23.12
N THR A 203 8.12 -17.98 -22.18
CA THR A 203 8.85 -17.42 -21.05
C THR A 203 10.19 -16.79 -21.44
N SER A 204 10.63 -16.97 -22.67
CA SER A 204 11.77 -16.26 -23.27
C SER A 204 11.38 -14.91 -23.88
N GLN A 205 10.07 -14.65 -24.06
CA GLN A 205 9.51 -13.45 -24.69
C GLN A 205 8.31 -12.97 -23.89
N VAL A 206 8.60 -12.28 -22.79
CA VAL A 206 7.59 -11.68 -21.93
C VAL A 206 6.82 -10.62 -22.72
N PRO A 207 5.48 -10.56 -22.62
CA PRO A 207 4.71 -9.49 -23.21
C PRO A 207 5.17 -8.13 -22.67
N ASP A 208 5.59 -7.25 -23.57
CA ASP A 208 5.94 -5.86 -23.22
C ASP A 208 4.66 -5.04 -23.08
N ILE A 209 4.09 -5.06 -21.88
CA ILE A 209 2.86 -4.35 -21.54
C ILE A 209 3.13 -3.52 -20.30
N GLY A 210 3.00 -2.20 -20.44
CA GLY A 210 3.11 -1.26 -19.35
C GLY A 210 2.05 -1.45 -18.25
N PRO A 211 2.29 -0.93 -17.04
CA PRO A 211 1.34 -1.06 -15.95
C PRO A 211 0.03 -0.35 -16.28
N ARG A 212 -1.09 -0.95 -15.87
CA ARG A 212 -2.43 -0.37 -16.00
C ARG A 212 -3.06 -0.32 -14.61
N GLU A 213 -3.64 0.83 -14.27
CA GLU A 213 -4.31 1.03 -12.99
C GLU A 213 -5.41 -0.03 -12.78
N GLY A 214 -5.54 -0.55 -11.55
CA GLY A 214 -6.47 -1.63 -11.23
C GLY A 214 -6.22 -3.00 -11.89
N VAL A 215 -5.20 -3.16 -12.74
CA VAL A 215 -4.92 -4.41 -13.47
C VAL A 215 -3.60 -5.04 -13.01
N TRP A 216 -3.67 -6.33 -12.72
CA TRP A 216 -2.55 -7.08 -12.18
C TRP A 216 -2.30 -8.37 -12.95
N TRP A 217 -1.04 -8.73 -13.11
CA TRP A 217 -0.59 -9.85 -13.93
C TRP A 217 -0.10 -11.01 -13.07
N SER A 218 -0.44 -12.22 -13.49
CA SER A 218 0.18 -13.45 -12.98
C SER A 218 0.57 -14.37 -14.14
N ILE A 219 1.41 -15.36 -13.85
CA ILE A 219 1.90 -16.32 -14.83
C ILE A 219 1.57 -17.74 -14.40
N LEU A 220 0.89 -18.48 -15.27
CA LEU A 220 0.71 -19.92 -15.15
C LEU A 220 1.71 -20.61 -16.08
N ARG A 221 2.66 -21.35 -15.51
CA ARG A 221 3.61 -22.16 -16.30
C ARG A 221 2.89 -23.39 -16.83
N VAL A 222 3.02 -23.64 -18.13
CA VAL A 222 2.45 -24.79 -18.82
C VAL A 222 3.57 -25.61 -19.49
N PRO A 223 4.38 -26.34 -18.72
CA PRO A 223 5.48 -27.12 -19.28
C PRO A 223 4.91 -28.32 -20.06
N GLY A 224 5.12 -28.31 -21.38
CA GLY A 224 4.79 -29.41 -22.28
C GLY A 224 3.57 -29.16 -23.17
N ARG A 225 3.50 -29.86 -24.31
CA ARG A 225 2.50 -29.62 -25.36
C ARG A 225 1.09 -30.07 -24.99
N ASN A 226 0.92 -31.07 -24.11
CA ASN A 226 -0.39 -31.67 -23.81
C ASN A 226 -0.90 -31.36 -22.39
N ARG A 227 -0.69 -30.12 -21.93
CA ARG A 227 -1.13 -29.68 -20.60
C ARG A 227 -2.61 -29.32 -20.57
N ARG A 228 -3.28 -29.81 -19.53
CA ARG A 228 -4.68 -29.51 -19.20
C ARG A 228 -4.71 -28.42 -18.13
N VAL A 229 -5.37 -27.32 -18.41
CA VAL A 229 -5.48 -26.15 -17.51
C VAL A 229 -6.88 -26.15 -16.89
N SER A 230 -6.98 -26.04 -15.56
CA SER A 230 -8.27 -25.84 -14.90
C SER A 230 -8.64 -24.37 -14.88
N VAL A 231 -9.93 -24.08 -14.99
CA VAL A 231 -10.48 -22.74 -14.85
C VAL A 231 -11.53 -22.74 -13.75
N LYS A 232 -11.52 -21.70 -12.92
CA LYS A 232 -12.52 -21.46 -11.89
C LYS A 232 -13.40 -20.29 -12.30
N SER A 233 -14.70 -20.54 -12.42
CA SER A 233 -15.72 -19.53 -12.78
C SER A 233 -16.62 -19.21 -11.58
N ASP A 234 -17.18 -18.01 -11.55
CA ASP A 234 -18.29 -17.62 -10.65
C ASP A 234 -19.68 -17.78 -11.31
N GLY A 235 -19.73 -18.43 -12.48
CA GLY A 235 -20.94 -18.62 -13.29
C GLY A 235 -21.25 -17.45 -14.24
N VAL A 236 -20.48 -16.36 -14.17
CA VAL A 236 -20.54 -15.22 -15.11
C VAL A 236 -19.17 -15.00 -15.76
N LYS A 237 -18.10 -15.06 -14.98
CA LYS A 237 -16.72 -14.80 -15.44
C LYS A 237 -15.70 -15.71 -14.76
N LEU A 238 -14.55 -15.85 -15.42
CA LEU A 238 -13.40 -16.55 -14.88
C LEU A 238 -12.74 -15.75 -13.75
N ARG A 239 -12.46 -16.47 -12.66
CA ARG A 239 -11.82 -15.94 -11.45
C ARG A 239 -10.37 -16.37 -11.32
N ARG A 240 -10.02 -17.60 -11.73
CA ARG A 240 -8.66 -18.15 -11.62
C ARG A 240 -8.39 -19.19 -12.69
N LEU A 241 -7.12 -19.35 -13.04
CA LEU A 241 -6.59 -20.49 -13.80
C LEU A 241 -5.65 -21.30 -12.89
N GLY A 242 -5.60 -22.61 -13.07
CA GLY A 242 -4.76 -23.52 -12.27
C GLY A 242 -4.25 -24.73 -13.05
N ASP A 243 -3.39 -25.52 -12.40
CA ASP A 243 -2.97 -26.85 -12.88
C ASP A 243 -3.81 -27.92 -12.18
N ILE A 244 -4.13 -28.99 -12.89
CA ILE A 244 -5.06 -30.03 -12.44
C ILE A 244 -4.31 -31.05 -11.58
N GLY A 245 -4.91 -31.42 -10.44
CA GLY A 245 -4.33 -32.39 -9.50
C GLY A 245 -3.70 -31.78 -8.25
N LYS A 246 -3.66 -30.45 -8.14
CA LYS A 246 -3.51 -29.77 -6.85
C LYS A 246 -4.92 -29.51 -6.31
N PRO A 247 -5.26 -29.89 -5.07
CA PRO A 247 -6.57 -29.58 -4.50
C PRO A 247 -6.80 -28.06 -4.60
N PRO A 248 -8.06 -27.58 -4.65
CA PRO A 248 -8.36 -26.16 -4.52
C PRO A 248 -7.89 -25.74 -3.13
N LEU A 249 -6.62 -25.34 -3.07
CA LEU A 249 -5.96 -25.01 -1.84
C LEU A 249 -6.71 -23.82 -1.28
N ARG A 250 -7.26 -23.97 -0.07
CA ARG A 250 -7.49 -22.84 0.84
C ARG A 250 -6.26 -21.93 0.70
N LEU A 251 -6.44 -20.66 0.30
CA LEU A 251 -5.41 -19.60 0.21
C LEU A 251 -4.03 -20.12 0.61
N SER A 252 -3.36 -20.82 -0.30
CA SER A 252 -2.11 -21.48 0.02
C SER A 252 -0.99 -20.49 -0.19
N ALA A 253 0.06 -20.62 0.62
CA ALA A 253 1.36 -19.98 0.44
C ALA A 253 2.04 -20.24 -0.92
N THR A 254 1.33 -20.84 -1.89
CA THR A 254 1.77 -21.17 -3.26
C THR A 254 0.99 -20.44 -4.35
N ASP A 255 -0.03 -19.64 -4.01
CA ASP A 255 -0.70 -18.78 -4.99
C ASP A 255 0.30 -17.74 -5.55
N PRO A 256 0.42 -17.59 -6.88
CA PRO A 256 1.44 -16.72 -7.46
C PRO A 256 1.11 -15.25 -7.20
N ASN A 257 2.12 -14.48 -6.78
CA ASN A 257 2.00 -13.03 -6.65
C ASN A 257 1.51 -12.36 -7.95
N LEU A 258 0.84 -11.24 -7.75
CA LEU A 258 0.30 -10.37 -8.78
C LEU A 258 1.28 -9.23 -9.06
N TRP A 259 1.57 -8.93 -10.31
CA TRP A 259 2.58 -7.96 -10.73
C TRP A 259 1.95 -6.83 -11.52
N ALA A 260 2.48 -5.61 -11.43
CA ALA A 260 1.97 -4.48 -12.20
C ALA A 260 2.11 -4.68 -13.72
N THR A 261 3.11 -5.44 -14.15
CA THR A 261 3.36 -5.81 -15.55
C THR A 261 3.55 -7.32 -15.68
N PRO A 262 3.42 -7.90 -16.88
CA PRO A 262 3.79 -9.31 -17.10
C PRO A 262 5.25 -9.54 -16.72
N GLN A 263 5.52 -10.51 -15.84
CA GLN A 263 6.88 -10.77 -15.33
C GLN A 263 7.20 -12.26 -15.30
N LEU A 264 8.48 -12.58 -15.48
CA LEU A 264 9.00 -13.94 -15.32
C LEU A 264 9.35 -14.17 -13.86
N CYS A 265 8.43 -14.82 -13.12
CA CYS A 265 8.64 -15.41 -11.80
C CYS A 265 9.80 -14.78 -11.01
N MET A 266 9.63 -13.52 -10.63
CA MET A 266 10.49 -12.89 -9.64
C MET A 266 10.30 -13.65 -8.33
N LYS A 267 11.40 -14.03 -7.68
CA LYS A 267 11.30 -14.60 -6.34
C LYS A 267 11.24 -13.42 -5.37
N PRO A 268 10.06 -13.07 -4.83
CA PRO A 268 9.99 -12.06 -3.79
C PRO A 268 10.87 -12.51 -2.62
N LEU A 269 11.68 -11.60 -2.15
CA LEU A 269 12.32 -11.70 -0.86
C LEU A 269 11.28 -11.28 0.16
N SER A 270 10.71 -12.29 0.79
CA SER A 270 9.71 -12.10 1.82
C SER A 270 10.42 -11.65 3.09
N HIS A 271 10.29 -10.37 3.44
CA HIS A 271 10.80 -9.81 4.69
C HIS A 271 9.64 -9.25 5.48
N CYS A 272 9.32 -9.91 6.58
CA CYS A 272 8.26 -9.46 7.48
C CYS A 272 8.79 -8.26 8.26
N PHE A 273 8.33 -7.05 7.93
CA PHE A 273 8.59 -5.84 8.71
C PHE A 273 7.60 -5.67 9.87
N CYS A 274 6.85 -6.73 10.19
CA CYS A 274 5.81 -6.78 11.22
C CYS A 274 6.08 -7.91 12.21
N ALA A 275 5.42 -7.89 13.37
CA ALA A 275 5.53 -8.91 14.39
C ALA A 275 5.23 -10.33 13.84
N PRO A 276 5.92 -11.39 14.31
CA PRO A 276 5.83 -12.74 13.76
C PRO A 276 4.43 -13.39 13.78
N ASP A 277 3.54 -12.93 14.66
CA ASP A 277 2.21 -13.47 14.92
C ASP A 277 1.14 -13.05 13.88
N LEU A 278 1.41 -12.03 13.07
CA LEU A 278 0.49 -11.51 12.04
C LEU A 278 0.71 -12.11 10.63
N ARG A 279 1.55 -13.13 10.49
CA ARG A 279 1.95 -13.71 9.19
C ARG A 279 0.84 -14.53 8.51
N LEU A 280 -0.08 -13.86 7.83
CA LEU A 280 -0.98 -14.50 6.85
C LEU A 280 -0.38 -14.38 5.44
N ARG A 281 0.06 -15.51 4.86
CA ARG A 281 0.52 -15.54 3.46
C ARG A 281 -0.66 -15.47 2.51
N LEU A 282 -1.05 -14.25 2.14
CA LEU A 282 -2.02 -13.96 1.10
C LEU A 282 -1.29 -13.59 -0.20
N ARG A 283 -2.00 -13.67 -1.32
CA ARG A 283 -1.47 -13.28 -2.63
C ARG A 283 -1.12 -11.79 -2.62
N SER A 284 0.17 -11.45 -2.74
CA SER A 284 0.63 -10.06 -2.75
C SER A 284 0.43 -9.44 -4.14
N ARG A 285 -0.08 -8.21 -4.18
CA ARG A 285 0.03 -7.35 -5.38
C ARG A 285 1.35 -6.59 -5.28
N MET A 286 2.15 -6.63 -6.32
CA MET A 286 3.52 -6.13 -6.36
C MET A 286 3.57 -4.93 -7.32
N PRO A 287 3.11 -3.72 -6.92
CA PRO A 287 3.38 -2.49 -7.66
C PRO A 287 4.87 -2.31 -7.86
N SER A 288 5.21 -1.68 -8.98
CA SER A 288 6.58 -1.31 -9.30
C SER A 288 6.85 0.12 -8.85
N LEU A 289 8.04 0.35 -8.31
CA LEU A 289 8.57 1.63 -7.92
C LEU A 289 9.90 1.84 -8.66
N VAL A 290 10.10 3.02 -9.25
CA VAL A 290 11.34 3.33 -9.99
C VAL A 290 12.24 4.18 -9.11
N LEU A 291 13.37 3.59 -8.68
CA LEU A 291 14.42 4.29 -7.96
C LEU A 291 15.45 4.86 -8.92
N ASN A 292 16.19 5.89 -8.48
CA ASN A 292 17.30 6.53 -9.21
C ASN A 292 16.94 7.04 -10.61
N HIS A 293 15.66 7.29 -10.90
CA HIS A 293 15.28 8.04 -12.09
C HIS A 293 15.68 9.50 -11.90
N GLY A 294 16.10 10.19 -12.97
CA GLY A 294 16.65 11.57 -12.86
C GLY A 294 15.68 12.64 -12.37
N THR A 295 14.40 12.30 -12.23
CA THR A 295 13.35 13.18 -11.67
C THR A 295 13.05 12.89 -10.20
N VAL A 296 13.71 11.92 -9.58
CA VAL A 296 13.45 11.56 -8.18
C VAL A 296 14.03 12.62 -7.26
N THR A 297 13.22 13.14 -6.34
CA THR A 297 13.63 14.18 -5.39
C THR A 297 13.69 13.72 -3.93
N GLY A 298 13.23 12.49 -3.64
CA GLY A 298 13.21 11.90 -2.31
C GLY A 298 12.32 10.67 -2.20
N LEU A 299 12.24 10.10 -1.00
CA LEU A 299 11.44 8.93 -0.65
C LEU A 299 10.62 9.21 0.61
N SER A 300 9.36 8.76 0.66
CA SER A 300 8.55 8.73 1.88
C SER A 300 8.12 7.31 2.21
N LEU A 301 8.39 6.86 3.43
CA LEU A 301 7.90 5.59 3.97
C LEU A 301 6.79 5.85 4.97
N TYR A 302 5.65 5.17 4.80
CA TYR A 302 4.57 5.13 5.78
C TYR A 302 4.75 3.91 6.68
N TRP A 303 4.88 4.15 7.97
CA TRP A 303 5.00 3.14 9.01
C TRP A 303 3.69 3.07 9.83
N GLY A 304 3.31 1.86 10.23
CA GLY A 304 2.22 1.58 11.18
C GLY A 304 2.59 0.40 12.06
N CYS A 305 1.98 -0.77 11.86
CA CYS A 305 2.44 -2.02 12.47
C CYS A 305 3.59 -2.69 11.70
N GLY A 306 4.42 -1.89 11.01
CA GLY A 306 5.39 -2.30 9.99
C GLY A 306 5.47 -1.31 8.82
N MET A 307 6.25 -1.63 7.78
CA MET A 307 6.25 -0.87 6.53
C MET A 307 4.90 -1.03 5.83
N MET A 308 4.17 0.06 5.64
CA MET A 308 2.81 0.08 5.07
C MET A 308 2.76 0.68 3.66
N ASN A 309 3.69 1.58 3.34
CA ASN A 309 3.84 2.17 2.01
C ASN A 309 5.27 2.71 1.81
N LEU A 310 5.75 2.73 0.57
CA LEU A 310 6.96 3.46 0.17
C LEU A 310 6.65 4.21 -1.12
N HIS A 311 6.87 5.52 -1.08
CA HIS A 311 6.57 6.45 -2.16
C HIS A 311 7.84 7.14 -2.65
N VAL A 312 7.98 7.27 -3.97
CA VAL A 312 9.05 8.02 -4.62
C VAL A 312 8.52 9.39 -5.02
N HIS A 313 9.21 10.43 -4.58
CA HIS A 313 8.82 11.80 -4.86
C HIS A 313 9.37 12.32 -6.18
N THR A 314 8.56 13.10 -6.88
CA THR A 314 8.95 13.83 -8.10
C THR A 314 8.43 15.27 -8.08
N PRO A 315 9.06 16.21 -8.82
CA PRO A 315 8.64 17.61 -8.82
C PRO A 315 7.18 17.79 -9.28
N GLY A 316 6.39 18.53 -8.50
CA GLY A 316 5.03 18.93 -8.87
C GLY A 316 3.98 17.82 -8.79
N GLU A 317 4.29 16.69 -8.15
CA GLU A 317 3.35 15.59 -7.98
C GLU A 317 2.15 15.95 -7.07
N ASP A 318 1.09 15.16 -7.18
CA ASP A 318 -0.05 15.23 -6.26
C ASP A 318 0.27 14.55 -4.92
N LEU A 319 0.18 15.31 -3.83
CA LEU A 319 0.46 14.86 -2.47
C LEU A 319 -0.77 14.26 -1.75
N SER A 320 -1.91 14.11 -2.43
CA SER A 320 -3.15 13.56 -1.84
C SER A 320 -2.99 12.14 -1.25
N PHE A 321 -1.95 11.39 -1.67
CA PHE A 321 -1.67 10.05 -1.17
C PHE A 321 -1.41 10.00 0.34
N TYR A 322 -0.88 11.09 0.94
CA TYR A 322 -0.71 11.19 2.39
C TYR A 322 -2.03 11.09 3.17
N GLY A 323 -3.14 11.52 2.57
CA GLY A 323 -4.48 11.45 3.17
C GLY A 323 -5.11 10.06 3.09
N ARG A 324 -4.79 9.27 2.07
CA ARG A 324 -5.42 7.97 1.80
C ARG A 324 -5.12 6.89 2.85
N ASN A 325 -3.96 6.97 3.49
CA ASN A 325 -3.52 5.95 4.45
C ASN A 325 -4.08 6.17 5.87
N ARG A 326 -4.81 7.28 6.11
CA ARG A 326 -5.24 7.73 7.43
C ARG A 326 -6.41 6.93 8.04
N GLU A 327 -7.12 6.12 7.25
CA GLU A 327 -8.38 5.47 7.65
C GLU A 327 -8.31 3.93 7.79
N SER A 328 -7.11 3.35 7.59
CA SER A 328 -6.91 1.92 7.40
C SER A 328 -6.46 1.17 8.65
N CYS A 329 -5.66 1.79 9.50
CA CYS A 329 -5.09 1.09 10.66
C CYS A 329 -5.98 1.30 11.88
N LEU A 330 -6.25 0.20 12.58
CA LEU A 330 -6.65 0.21 14.00
C LEU A 330 -5.74 1.21 14.73
N GLU A 331 -6.27 1.90 15.74
CA GLU A 331 -5.66 2.95 16.59
C GLU A 331 -4.20 2.68 17.05
N MET A 332 -3.26 2.60 16.12
CA MET A 332 -1.84 2.30 16.29
C MET A 332 -1.03 3.48 15.80
N ASP A 333 0.18 3.61 16.35
CA ASP A 333 1.09 4.69 16.02
C ASP A 333 1.54 4.57 14.57
N THR A 334 1.33 5.63 13.80
CA THR A 334 1.70 5.68 12.39
C THR A 334 2.59 6.88 12.12
N ALA A 335 3.63 6.67 11.30
CA ALA A 335 4.64 7.68 11.03
C ALA A 335 4.91 7.79 9.53
N TRP A 336 5.23 9.01 9.08
CA TRP A 336 5.81 9.23 7.76
C TRP A 336 7.27 9.62 7.91
N LEU A 337 8.15 8.80 7.33
CA LEU A 337 9.60 8.99 7.34
C LEU A 337 10.02 9.42 5.94
N TYR A 338 10.57 10.64 5.82
CA TYR A 338 10.96 11.22 4.55
C TYR A 338 12.48 11.30 4.44
N MET A 339 13.01 10.96 3.27
CA MET A 339 14.42 11.09 2.91
C MET A 339 14.52 11.96 1.65
N PRO A 340 14.99 13.21 1.75
CA PRO A 340 15.28 14.02 0.58
C PRO A 340 16.52 13.45 -0.16
N LEU A 341 16.52 13.64 -1.48
CA LEU A 341 17.68 13.38 -2.33
C LEU A 341 18.14 14.69 -2.98
N ASP A 342 19.45 14.89 -3.05
CA ASP A 342 20.07 15.97 -3.83
C ASP A 342 20.05 15.61 -5.34
N SER A 343 20.27 16.58 -6.22
CA SER A 343 20.19 16.38 -7.69
C SER A 343 21.19 15.39 -8.27
N ASP A 344 22.34 15.20 -7.60
CA ASP A 344 23.41 14.26 -7.95
C ASP A 344 23.49 13.06 -6.99
N GLU A 345 22.49 12.92 -6.13
CA GLU A 345 22.40 11.87 -5.13
C GLU A 345 21.47 10.74 -5.58
N TYR A 346 21.96 9.51 -5.50
CA TYR A 346 21.22 8.32 -5.86
C TYR A 346 21.51 7.18 -4.89
N ILE A 347 20.57 6.26 -4.77
CA ILE A 347 20.64 5.11 -3.87
C ILE A 347 21.60 4.10 -4.48
N VAL A 348 22.54 3.59 -3.69
CA VAL A 348 23.52 2.57 -4.12
C VAL A 348 23.28 1.23 -3.43
N GLU A 349 22.72 1.22 -2.22
CA GLU A 349 22.40 -0.02 -1.50
C GLU A 349 21.07 0.08 -0.76
N ILE A 350 20.36 -1.03 -0.70
CA ILE A 350 19.14 -1.22 0.09
C ILE A 350 19.39 -2.36 1.07
N TRP A 351 19.11 -2.13 2.34
CA TRP A 351 19.33 -3.08 3.42
C TRP A 351 18.03 -3.32 4.19
N SER A 352 17.79 -4.55 4.62
CA SER A 352 16.88 -4.80 5.74
C SER A 352 17.69 -4.87 7.02
N CYS A 353 17.18 -4.26 8.08
CA CYS A 353 17.72 -4.43 9.43
C CYS A 353 16.60 -5.02 10.28
N LEU A 354 16.74 -6.28 10.70
CA LEU A 354 15.70 -7.03 11.38
C LEU A 354 16.08 -7.26 12.84
N THR A 355 15.15 -6.98 13.75
CA THR A 355 15.17 -7.41 15.14
C THR A 355 14.19 -8.58 15.32
N GLU A 356 14.11 -9.16 16.52
CA GLU A 356 13.16 -10.25 16.80
C GLU A 356 11.68 -9.84 16.58
N ASP A 357 11.34 -8.58 16.86
CA ASP A 357 9.94 -8.09 16.84
C ASP A 357 9.61 -7.18 15.66
N TRP A 358 10.61 -6.46 15.12
CA TRP A 358 10.40 -5.42 14.10
C TRP A 358 11.46 -5.45 13.00
N GLY A 359 11.12 -4.97 11.81
CA GLY A 359 12.08 -4.78 10.73
C GLY A 359 12.11 -3.34 10.23
N MET A 360 13.30 -2.79 10.01
CA MET A 360 13.50 -1.50 9.35
C MET A 360 14.11 -1.70 7.96
N ILE A 361 13.93 -0.73 7.09
CA ILE A 361 14.64 -0.64 5.81
C ILE A 361 15.65 0.51 5.89
N MET A 362 16.83 0.32 5.30
CA MET A 362 17.84 1.36 5.21
C MET A 362 18.27 1.56 3.76
N PHE A 363 18.32 2.83 3.36
CA PHE A 363 18.81 3.27 2.07
C PHE A 363 20.17 3.94 2.25
N ARG A 364 21.16 3.48 1.47
CA ARG A 364 22.48 4.12 1.38
C ARG A 364 22.62 4.84 0.05
N THR A 365 23.12 6.07 0.06
CA THR A 365 23.37 6.86 -1.15
C THR A 365 24.83 6.86 -1.58
N ASN A 366 25.10 7.26 -2.82
CA ASN A 366 26.45 7.46 -3.37
C ASN A 366 27.26 8.50 -2.58
N LYS A 367 26.60 9.38 -1.82
CA LYS A 367 27.24 10.36 -0.93
C LYS A 367 27.51 9.81 0.47
N GLY A 368 27.26 8.52 0.71
CA GLY A 368 27.49 7.87 2.00
C GLY A 368 26.41 8.12 3.06
N ARG A 369 25.31 8.78 2.70
CA ARG A 369 24.16 8.98 3.61
C ARG A 369 23.46 7.64 3.84
N ASN A 370 23.22 7.31 5.10
CA ASN A 370 22.40 6.16 5.50
C ASN A 370 21.10 6.69 6.10
N SER A 371 19.96 6.33 5.50
CA SER A 371 18.64 6.72 5.98
C SER A 371 17.88 5.49 6.46
N PHE A 372 17.73 5.38 7.77
CA PHE A 372 16.99 4.31 8.43
C PHE A 372 15.51 4.67 8.50
N MET A 373 14.65 3.78 8.02
CA MET A 373 13.20 3.97 8.00
C MET A 373 12.53 2.83 8.75
N GLY A 374 12.26 3.06 10.03
CA GLY A 374 11.57 2.15 10.94
C GLY A 374 11.85 2.48 12.41
N PRO A 375 11.25 1.74 13.35
CA PRO A 375 11.44 1.94 14.78
C PRO A 375 12.88 1.66 15.20
N TYR A 376 13.39 2.47 16.10
CA TYR A 376 14.72 2.38 16.68
C TYR A 376 14.65 1.74 18.06
N SER A 377 15.60 0.84 18.37
CA SER A 377 15.71 0.17 19.66
C SER A 377 17.18 0.13 20.09
N GLU A 378 17.48 0.55 21.32
CA GLU A 378 18.83 0.47 21.90
C GLU A 378 19.13 -0.91 22.49
N GLU A 379 18.10 -1.64 22.92
CA GLU A 379 18.25 -2.88 23.66
C GLU A 379 18.62 -4.08 22.79
N ARG A 380 18.49 -3.95 21.45
CA ARG A 380 18.54 -5.09 20.53
C ARG A 380 19.49 -4.83 19.38
N GLU A 381 20.42 -5.75 19.18
CA GLU A 381 21.30 -5.74 18.02
C GLU A 381 20.52 -6.15 16.76
N PRO A 382 20.36 -5.26 15.76
CA PRO A 382 19.68 -5.60 14.53
C PRO A 382 20.57 -6.49 13.65
N SER A 383 19.96 -7.48 13.01
CA SER A 383 20.60 -8.27 11.95
C SER A 383 20.49 -7.56 10.60
N PHE A 384 21.62 -7.32 9.95
CA PHE A 384 21.66 -6.66 8.64
C PHE A 384 21.67 -7.67 7.51
N CYS A 385 20.85 -7.41 6.49
CA CYS A 385 20.87 -8.15 5.23
C CYS A 385 20.87 -7.16 4.07
N LEU A 386 21.92 -7.19 3.26
CA LEU A 386 21.97 -6.43 2.01
C LEU A 386 20.97 -7.02 1.03
N LEU A 387 19.95 -6.25 0.66
CA LEU A 387 18.90 -6.71 -0.25
C LEU A 387 19.31 -6.53 -1.70
N GLN A 388 19.88 -5.36 -2.02
CA GLN A 388 20.16 -4.99 -3.40
C GLN A 388 21.26 -3.93 -3.51
N ARG A 389 22.05 -4.03 -4.58
CA ARG A 389 22.93 -2.94 -5.05
C ARG A 389 22.37 -2.31 -6.31
N LEU A 390 22.41 -0.98 -6.35
CA LEU A 390 21.87 -0.18 -7.43
C LEU A 390 22.99 0.59 -8.12
N GLU A 391 22.84 0.73 -9.44
CA GLU A 391 23.68 1.60 -10.26
C GLU A 391 23.03 2.99 -10.37
N ASN A 392 23.77 3.97 -10.89
CA ASN A 392 23.22 5.29 -11.23
C ASN A 392 22.33 5.22 -12.49
N ARG A 393 21.20 4.51 -12.38
CA ARG A 393 20.21 4.36 -13.43
C ARG A 393 18.86 4.01 -12.84
N ALA A 394 17.80 4.37 -13.56
CA ALA A 394 16.44 3.98 -13.23
C ALA A 394 16.36 2.47 -13.00
N THR A 395 15.91 2.07 -11.81
CA THR A 395 15.82 0.67 -11.41
C THR A 395 14.46 0.38 -10.79
N HIS A 396 13.80 -0.64 -11.30
CA HIS A 396 12.52 -1.10 -10.76
C HIS A 396 12.75 -1.96 -9.51
N ILE A 397 12.03 -1.62 -8.45
CA ILE A 397 11.80 -2.50 -7.31
C ILE A 397 10.30 -2.75 -7.19
N TYR A 398 9.92 -3.83 -6.50
CA TYR A 398 8.53 -4.17 -6.33
C TYR A 398 8.22 -4.38 -4.85
N ILE A 399 7.08 -3.84 -4.41
CA ILE A 399 6.69 -3.83 -3.01
C ILE A 399 5.32 -4.48 -2.90
N GLY A 400 5.24 -5.58 -2.16
CA GLY A 400 4.04 -6.39 -2.03
C GLY A 400 3.05 -5.76 -1.07
N HIS A 401 1.84 -5.50 -1.55
CA HIS A 401 0.68 -5.15 -0.73
C HIS A 401 -0.15 -6.41 -0.52
N ALA A 402 -0.04 -7.01 0.67
CA ALA A 402 -0.94 -8.07 1.09
C ALA A 402 -2.30 -7.51 1.51
N CYS A 403 -3.35 -8.32 1.34
CA CYS A 403 -4.67 -7.99 1.88
C CYS A 403 -4.54 -7.88 3.42
N LEU A 404 -5.02 -6.78 4.00
CA LEU A 404 -4.79 -6.30 5.39
C LEU A 404 -3.58 -5.39 5.61
N GLN A 405 -2.72 -5.14 4.62
CA GLN A 405 -1.54 -4.24 4.72
C GLN A 405 -0.49 -4.64 5.79
N LEU A 406 -0.68 -5.72 6.54
CA LEU A 406 0.20 -6.18 7.63
C LEU A 406 1.45 -6.96 7.17
N TYR A 407 1.71 -7.03 5.88
CA TYR A 407 2.83 -7.81 5.35
C TYR A 407 3.31 -7.20 4.04
N GLN A 408 4.61 -6.88 3.98
CA GLN A 408 5.24 -6.40 2.76
C GLN A 408 6.31 -7.35 2.27
N GLU A 409 6.30 -7.59 0.96
CA GLU A 409 7.32 -8.36 0.27
C GLU A 409 8.13 -7.44 -0.60
N LEU A 410 9.46 -7.58 -0.62
CA LEU A 410 10.27 -6.84 -1.57
C LEU A 410 10.70 -7.80 -2.68
N ALA A 411 10.60 -7.38 -3.94
CA ALA A 411 11.19 -8.13 -5.04
C ALA A 411 12.09 -7.22 -5.87
N PHE A 412 13.19 -7.81 -6.32
CA PHE A 412 14.24 -7.15 -7.09
C PHE A 412 14.53 -7.97 -8.34
N GLU A 413 14.84 -7.29 -9.44
CA GLU A 413 15.11 -7.95 -10.73
C GLU A 413 16.37 -8.81 -10.69
N LYS A 414 17.34 -8.38 -9.88
CA LYS A 414 18.58 -9.11 -9.63
C LYS A 414 18.45 -9.87 -8.31
N ALA A 415 19.13 -11.01 -8.21
CA ALA A 415 19.21 -11.78 -6.98
C ALA A 415 20.00 -11.03 -5.90
N ILE A 416 19.79 -11.39 -4.63
CA ILE A 416 20.53 -10.87 -3.49
C ILE A 416 22.05 -10.94 -3.77
N PRO A 417 22.78 -9.82 -3.61
CA PRO A 417 24.23 -9.82 -3.73
C PRO A 417 24.87 -10.79 -2.70
N ARG A 418 25.64 -11.77 -3.18
CA ARG A 418 26.33 -12.74 -2.31
C ARG A 418 27.65 -12.25 -1.73
N THR A 419 28.18 -11.17 -2.29
CA THR A 419 29.44 -10.57 -1.84
C THR A 419 29.22 -9.88 -0.50
N PRO A 420 30.07 -10.12 0.51
CA PRO A 420 30.00 -9.42 1.78
C PRO A 420 30.10 -7.91 1.53
N SER A 421 29.26 -7.15 2.21
CA SER A 421 29.37 -5.70 2.31
C SER A 421 29.59 -5.36 3.77
N LYS A 422 30.36 -4.31 4.04
CA LYS A 422 30.54 -3.85 5.42
C LYS A 422 29.19 -3.34 5.92
N GLU A 423 28.72 -3.92 7.02
CA GLU A 423 27.48 -3.50 7.65
C GLU A 423 27.52 -1.99 7.96
N PRO A 424 26.40 -1.28 7.73
CA PRO A 424 26.26 0.10 8.16
C PRO A 424 26.42 0.22 9.68
N PRO A 425 27.04 1.31 10.17
CA PRO A 425 26.92 1.63 11.59
C PRO A 425 25.47 2.00 11.90
N MET A 426 24.92 1.43 12.97
CA MET A 426 23.67 1.95 13.54
C MET A 426 23.92 3.38 14.07
N PRO A 427 22.96 4.29 13.88
CA PRO A 427 23.05 5.60 14.50
C PRO A 427 22.99 5.44 16.02
N GLN A 428 23.85 6.14 16.74
CA GLN A 428 23.79 6.23 18.20
C GLN A 428 23.26 7.61 18.58
N PRO A 429 22.07 7.70 19.19
CA PRO A 429 21.58 8.93 19.80
C PRO A 429 22.59 9.47 20.82
N LEU A 430 22.76 10.79 20.90
CA LEU A 430 23.61 11.38 21.95
C LEU A 430 22.82 11.53 23.26
N SER A 431 21.49 11.54 23.18
CA SER A 431 20.58 11.49 24.31
C SER A 431 20.25 10.04 24.69
N GLY A 432 19.96 9.78 25.96
CA GLY A 432 19.38 8.50 26.36
C GLY A 432 18.00 8.25 25.75
N TYR A 433 17.62 6.97 25.69
CA TYR A 433 16.26 6.53 25.37
C TYR A 433 15.24 7.13 26.37
N PRO A 434 13.99 7.43 25.97
CA PRO A 434 13.03 8.09 26.85
C PRO A 434 12.60 7.10 27.94
N GLU A 435 12.67 7.50 29.21
CA GLU A 435 12.40 6.63 30.37
C GLU A 435 10.92 6.26 30.59
N GLU A 436 9.97 6.71 29.75
CA GLU A 436 8.54 6.45 29.97
C GLU A 436 8.08 5.05 29.50
N GLU A 437 7.47 4.26 30.41
CA GLU A 437 6.93 2.89 30.26
C GLU A 437 5.74 2.73 29.27
N TRP A 438 5.87 3.12 28.00
CA TRP A 438 4.74 3.08 27.04
C TRP A 438 5.05 2.23 25.80
N ALA A 439 4.02 1.53 25.32
CA ALA A 439 4.06 0.53 24.24
C ALA A 439 4.07 1.14 22.81
N GLU A 440 4.78 2.25 22.60
CA GLU A 440 4.77 3.02 21.35
C GLU A 440 6.09 2.86 20.57
N ASP A 441 6.01 2.88 19.23
CA ASP A 441 7.17 2.80 18.35
C ASP A 441 7.96 4.12 18.34
N VAL A 442 9.26 4.05 18.58
CA VAL A 442 10.14 5.22 18.64
C VAL A 442 10.98 5.32 17.38
N PHE A 443 11.03 6.50 16.74
CA PHE A 443 11.84 6.73 15.52
C PHE A 443 13.01 7.67 15.80
N PHE A 444 14.15 7.38 15.18
CA PHE A 444 15.36 8.17 15.31
C PHE A 444 15.74 8.87 14.00
N THR A 445 16.02 10.17 14.09
CA THR A 445 16.54 11.01 13.01
C THR A 445 17.44 12.09 13.59
N SER A 446 18.45 12.52 12.84
CA SER A 446 19.37 13.58 13.26
C SER A 446 19.93 14.29 12.04
N ALA A 447 20.26 15.57 12.19
CA ALA A 447 20.91 16.35 11.13
C ALA A 447 21.91 17.35 11.72
N ASP A 448 22.95 17.67 10.95
CA ASP A 448 23.92 18.72 11.29
C ASP A 448 23.27 20.10 11.06
N LEU A 449 23.39 21.03 12.00
CA LEU A 449 22.94 22.40 11.81
C LEU A 449 23.99 23.31 11.19
N SER A 450 25.23 22.86 11.10
CA SER A 450 26.30 23.63 10.47
C SER A 450 25.92 23.98 9.04
N GLY A 451 25.80 25.28 8.76
CA GLY A 451 25.50 25.77 7.41
C GLY A 451 24.04 25.63 6.97
N VAL A 452 23.10 25.33 7.87
CA VAL A 452 21.67 25.40 7.60
C VAL A 452 21.29 26.85 7.30
N ALA A 453 20.76 27.09 6.11
CA ALA A 453 20.34 28.42 5.65
C ALA A 453 18.84 28.66 5.91
N GLU A 454 18.04 27.61 5.78
CA GLU A 454 16.59 27.68 5.87
C GLU A 454 16.01 26.46 6.58
N VAL A 455 14.93 26.68 7.34
CA VAL A 455 14.20 25.63 8.06
C VAL A 455 12.73 25.71 7.70
N THR A 456 12.16 24.59 7.28
CA THR A 456 10.74 24.46 6.93
C THR A 456 10.07 23.51 7.93
N PRO A 457 9.29 24.03 8.89
CA PRO A 457 8.59 23.19 9.86
C PRO A 457 7.51 22.32 9.21
N CYS A 458 7.31 21.11 9.71
CA CYS A 458 6.21 20.22 9.35
C CYS A 458 5.23 20.14 10.53
N ARG A 459 3.96 20.57 10.32
CA ARG A 459 2.97 20.67 11.40
C ARG A 459 1.78 19.73 11.21
N SER A 460 1.50 18.93 12.25
CA SER A 460 0.26 18.17 12.37
C SER A 460 -0.58 18.71 13.52
N GLY A 461 -1.73 19.30 13.20
CA GLY A 461 -2.59 19.96 14.17
C GLY A 461 -1.87 21.11 14.88
N ARG A 462 -1.68 21.01 16.20
CA ARG A 462 -1.00 22.02 17.01
C ARG A 462 0.49 21.73 17.27
N ARG A 463 1.04 20.68 16.67
CA ARG A 463 2.38 20.14 16.99
C ARG A 463 3.29 20.18 15.76
N ILE A 464 4.52 20.64 15.93
CA ILE A 464 5.58 20.44 14.93
C ILE A 464 6.07 19.00 15.11
N ILE A 465 5.92 18.21 14.05
CA ILE A 465 6.26 16.78 14.05
C ILE A 465 7.60 16.50 13.36
N GLY A 466 8.14 17.47 12.63
CA GLY A 466 9.47 17.39 12.03
C GLY A 466 9.89 18.71 11.38
N LEU A 467 11.13 18.77 10.93
CA LEU A 467 11.77 19.91 10.29
C LEU A 467 12.47 19.42 9.02
N LEU A 468 12.25 20.14 7.92
CA LEU A 468 13.05 20.03 6.71
C LEU A 468 14.11 21.14 6.72
N LEU A 469 15.37 20.76 6.76
CA LEU A 469 16.52 21.65 6.77
C LEU A 469 17.04 21.82 5.35
N THR A 470 17.34 23.05 4.95
CA THR A 470 17.96 23.36 3.66
C THR A 470 19.25 24.13 3.91
N TYR A 471 20.35 23.61 3.37
CA TYR A 471 21.69 24.16 3.54
C TYR A 471 22.00 25.13 2.39
N SER A 472 22.99 25.99 2.62
CA SER A 472 23.41 27.01 1.63
C SER A 472 23.83 26.43 0.27
N ASN A 473 24.30 25.19 0.23
CA ASN A 473 24.68 24.46 -1.00
C ASN A 473 23.49 23.77 -1.69
N GLY A 474 22.26 23.95 -1.20
CA GLY A 474 21.05 23.31 -1.72
C GLY A 474 20.82 21.89 -1.21
N HIS A 475 21.74 21.32 -0.42
CA HIS A 475 21.52 20.06 0.28
C HIS A 475 20.29 20.17 1.19
N ARG A 476 19.57 19.07 1.38
CA ARG A 476 18.45 18.98 2.30
C ARG A 476 18.61 17.79 3.23
N ASP A 477 18.28 18.00 4.49
CA ASP A 477 18.20 16.95 5.51
C ASP A 477 16.94 17.12 6.37
N ILE A 478 16.63 16.15 7.19
CA ILE A 478 15.40 16.14 7.98
C ILE A 478 15.66 15.76 9.44
N VAL A 479 14.83 16.32 10.31
CA VAL A 479 14.73 15.84 11.68
C VAL A 479 13.26 15.65 12.01
N GLY A 480 12.89 14.44 12.36
CA GLY A 480 11.53 14.01 12.68
C GLY A 480 10.69 13.62 11.48
N GLN A 481 9.37 13.66 11.68
CA GLN A 481 8.40 13.29 10.67
C GLN A 481 8.14 14.45 9.72
N VAL A 482 8.61 14.30 8.49
CA VAL A 482 8.38 15.28 7.44
C VAL A 482 7.36 14.71 6.45
N ARG A 483 6.27 15.44 6.32
CA ARG A 483 5.20 15.23 5.33
C ARG A 483 5.15 16.43 4.43
N LEU A 484 5.33 16.24 3.14
CA LEU A 484 5.40 17.35 2.19
C LEU A 484 4.07 18.13 2.12
N ASP A 485 2.93 17.48 2.40
CA ASP A 485 1.61 18.11 2.43
C ASP A 485 1.35 18.95 3.69
N LEU A 486 2.23 18.88 4.70
CA LEU A 486 2.12 19.56 5.98
C LEU A 486 3.26 20.55 6.26
N LEU A 487 4.05 20.89 5.25
CA LEU A 487 5.11 21.88 5.36
C LEU A 487 4.52 23.29 5.54
N GLU A 488 4.98 23.99 6.57
CA GLU A 488 4.71 25.41 6.81
C GLU A 488 5.61 26.30 5.94
N PRO A 489 5.38 27.61 5.88
CA PRO A 489 6.31 28.53 5.22
C PRO A 489 7.74 28.42 5.79
N THR A 490 8.71 28.41 4.89
CA THR A 490 10.14 28.37 5.20
C THR A 490 10.59 29.59 6.01
N VAL A 491 11.39 29.35 7.04
CA VAL A 491 12.02 30.37 7.89
C VAL A 491 13.50 30.45 7.55
N LYS A 492 13.99 31.64 7.20
CA LYS A 492 15.42 31.89 7.02
C LYS A 492 16.12 31.99 8.36
N VAL A 493 17.25 31.29 8.49
CA VAL A 493 18.06 31.30 9.72
C VAL A 493 18.74 32.67 9.90
N GLY A 494 19.19 33.30 8.81
CA GLY A 494 19.91 34.56 8.83
C GLY A 494 21.24 34.46 9.60
N ASP A 495 21.67 35.55 10.26
CA ASP A 495 22.89 35.60 11.08
C ASP A 495 22.67 35.07 12.51
N SER A 496 21.67 34.21 12.71
CA SER A 496 21.33 33.73 14.05
C SER A 496 22.41 32.81 14.63
N GLU A 497 22.77 33.03 15.90
CA GLU A 497 23.75 32.21 16.63
C GLU A 497 23.21 30.83 17.05
N GLY A 498 21.91 30.58 16.90
CA GLY A 498 21.31 29.32 17.32
C GLY A 498 19.86 29.11 16.91
N MET A 499 19.38 27.90 17.18
CA MET A 499 17.99 27.51 16.97
C MET A 499 17.36 27.13 18.31
N TRP A 500 16.17 27.66 18.57
CA TRP A 500 15.42 27.45 19.79
C TRP A 500 14.14 26.68 19.51
N LEU A 501 13.97 25.56 20.22
CA LEU A 501 12.76 24.75 20.20
C LEU A 501 11.91 25.05 21.43
N GLY A 502 10.67 25.46 21.21
CA GLY A 502 9.70 25.72 22.29
C GLY A 502 8.80 24.52 22.54
N TYR A 503 8.66 24.12 23.81
CA TYR A 503 7.87 22.95 24.23
C TYR A 503 6.66 23.33 25.07
N ASN A 504 5.66 22.45 25.12
CA ASN A 504 4.59 22.54 26.11
C ASN A 504 5.08 22.04 27.48
N LYS A 505 4.64 22.69 28.56
CA LYS A 505 4.96 22.27 29.93
C LYS A 505 4.56 20.79 30.15
N GLY A 506 5.52 19.95 30.53
CA GLY A 506 5.29 18.54 30.84
C GLY A 506 5.07 17.62 29.64
N LYS A 507 5.32 18.06 28.39
CA LYS A 507 5.29 17.19 27.20
C LYS A 507 6.47 17.50 26.27
N PRO A 508 7.22 16.50 25.77
CA PRO A 508 8.34 16.68 24.83
C PRO A 508 7.85 16.99 23.40
N ARG A 509 6.85 17.87 23.26
CA ARG A 509 6.21 18.21 22.00
C ARG A 509 6.62 19.61 21.55
N ILE A 510 7.29 19.67 20.40
CA ILE A 510 7.70 20.94 19.80
C ILE A 510 6.47 21.70 19.33
N LYS A 511 6.34 22.95 19.79
CA LYS A 511 5.26 23.86 19.43
C LYS A 511 5.72 24.91 18.43
N SER A 512 6.95 25.39 18.59
CA SER A 512 7.53 26.49 17.82
C SER A 512 9.02 26.30 17.61
N VAL A 513 9.51 26.79 16.48
CA VAL A 513 10.94 26.99 16.21
C VAL A 513 11.18 28.50 16.12
N SER A 514 12.24 28.97 16.77
CA SER A 514 12.68 30.36 16.75
C SER A 514 14.17 30.42 16.45
N PHE A 515 14.59 31.48 15.75
CA PHE A 515 15.99 31.87 15.53
C PHE A 515 16.32 33.20 16.23
N LYS A 516 15.43 33.65 17.12
CA LYS A 516 15.68 34.73 18.06
C LYS A 516 15.81 34.14 19.45
N ALA A 517 16.82 34.60 20.18
CA ALA A 517 17.01 34.20 21.57
C ALA A 517 15.71 34.46 22.37
N PRO A 518 15.25 33.47 23.17
CA PRO A 518 14.06 33.62 23.98
C PRO A 518 14.25 34.75 25.01
N SER A 519 13.20 35.51 25.28
CA SER A 519 13.25 36.50 26.36
C SER A 519 13.34 35.78 27.71
N ARG A 520 13.86 36.43 28.77
CA ARG A 520 13.99 35.82 30.12
C ARG A 520 12.69 35.20 30.67
N ASN A 521 11.53 35.64 30.17
CA ASN A 521 10.22 35.12 30.57
C ASN A 521 9.78 33.87 29.78
N ASP A 522 10.41 33.56 28.65
CA ASP A 522 10.10 32.42 27.77
C ASP A 522 10.88 31.15 28.12
N VAL A 523 11.88 31.24 29.01
CA VAL A 523 12.89 30.19 29.28
C VAL A 523 12.36 28.99 30.06
N ARG A 524 11.07 28.94 30.43
CA ARG A 524 10.52 27.81 31.22
C ARG A 524 10.33 26.51 30.41
N GLY A 525 10.79 26.44 29.16
CA GLY A 525 10.76 25.23 28.33
C GLY A 525 11.40 25.36 26.95
N SER A 526 12.65 25.84 26.88
CA SER A 526 13.41 26.00 25.63
C SER A 526 14.67 25.15 25.60
N ILE A 527 14.92 24.42 24.51
CA ILE A 527 16.22 23.81 24.20
C ILE A 527 16.94 24.69 23.18
N THR A 528 18.23 24.92 23.39
CA THR A 528 19.09 25.68 22.48
C THR A 528 20.04 24.73 21.76
N ALA A 529 20.05 24.77 20.43
CA ALA A 529 21.13 24.20 19.64
C ALA A 529 22.01 25.35 19.14
N THR A 530 23.29 25.38 19.55
CA THR A 530 24.24 26.45 19.21
C THR A 530 25.22 26.01 18.13
N ASN A 531 25.51 26.90 17.19
CA ASN A 531 26.58 26.72 16.22
C ASN A 531 27.87 27.30 16.82
N LYS A 532 28.69 26.48 17.48
CA LYS A 532 30.02 26.92 17.96
C LYS A 532 31.14 26.11 17.32
N ALA A 533 31.82 26.75 16.37
CA ALA A 533 33.23 26.51 16.14
C ALA A 533 34.02 26.94 17.39
N HIS A 534 34.91 26.07 17.86
CA HIS A 534 35.87 26.18 18.97
C HIS A 534 35.93 27.49 19.79
N LEU A 535 35.89 27.35 21.14
CA LEU A 535 36.82 27.95 22.13
C LEU A 535 36.41 27.52 23.57
N SER A 536 37.37 27.09 24.39
CA SER A 536 37.29 26.73 25.82
C SER A 536 38.05 27.76 26.69
N PRO A 537 38.07 27.70 28.05
CA PRO A 537 37.14 27.16 29.06
C PRO A 537 36.81 28.16 30.22
N GLU A 538 35.99 27.71 31.18
CA GLU A 538 35.93 28.05 32.64
C GLU A 538 34.71 28.79 33.25
N CYS A 539 34.35 28.27 34.46
CA CYS A 539 33.56 28.79 35.59
C CYS A 539 32.01 28.76 35.55
N MET A 540 31.40 27.84 36.32
CA MET A 540 30.89 28.13 37.68
C MET A 540 30.19 26.92 38.35
N THR A 541 30.47 26.80 39.65
CA THR A 541 29.92 25.91 40.67
C THR A 541 28.47 26.23 41.04
N GLY A 542 27.65 25.21 41.34
CA GLY A 542 26.35 25.39 42.00
C GLY A 542 25.45 24.16 41.93
N ASP A 543 25.26 23.52 43.08
CA ASP A 543 24.49 22.30 43.30
C ASP A 543 22.97 22.58 43.37
N LYS A 544 22.15 21.92 42.54
CA LYS A 544 20.70 21.64 42.73
C LYS A 544 20.26 20.52 41.78
N ARG A 545 19.86 19.38 42.36
CA ARG A 545 19.21 18.24 41.68
C ARG A 545 17.77 18.57 41.27
N GLU A 546 17.53 18.59 39.96
CA GLU A 546 16.36 18.07 39.23
C GLU A 546 16.89 17.74 37.82
N SER A 547 17.04 16.45 37.49
CA SER A 547 17.75 16.00 36.29
C SER A 547 16.88 16.15 35.05
N MET A 548 17.29 17.05 34.16
CA MET A 548 16.97 17.03 32.73
C MET A 548 18.26 17.40 32.00
N ASP A 549 19.15 16.42 31.84
CA ASP A 549 20.46 16.63 31.22
C ASP A 549 20.31 16.68 29.69
N LEU A 550 20.52 17.88 29.11
CA LEU A 550 20.73 18.10 27.68
C LEU A 550 21.89 19.07 27.50
N ARG A 551 23.11 18.53 27.41
CA ARG A 551 24.30 19.29 27.00
C ARG A 551 24.55 19.04 25.50
N MET A 552 24.25 20.03 24.66
CA MET A 552 24.58 20.01 23.23
C MET A 552 25.85 20.83 22.98
N ASN A 553 27.01 20.15 22.97
CA ASN A 553 28.28 20.67 22.48
C ASN A 553 28.69 19.92 21.21
N SER A 554 27.99 20.17 20.11
CA SER A 554 28.40 20.02 18.70
C SER A 554 27.17 20.35 17.86
N ALA A 555 27.39 20.79 16.62
CA ALA A 555 26.39 21.46 15.78
C ALA A 555 25.19 20.58 15.32
N THR A 556 24.91 19.43 15.93
CA THR A 556 23.86 18.50 15.47
C THR A 556 22.54 18.74 16.20
N ILE A 557 21.40 18.90 15.51
CA ILE A 557 20.07 18.79 16.14
C ILE A 557 19.61 17.34 16.16
N GLN A 558 19.28 16.90 17.37
CA GLN A 558 18.54 15.68 17.62
C GLN A 558 17.18 16.09 18.16
N ILE A 559 16.12 15.79 17.41
CA ILE A 559 14.77 15.79 17.97
C ILE A 559 14.53 14.35 18.40
N ASN A 560 14.75 14.11 19.69
CA ASN A 560 14.68 12.76 20.26
C ASN A 560 13.29 12.19 20.04
N LEU A 561 13.27 10.98 19.49
CA LEU A 561 12.40 9.87 19.89
C LEU A 561 10.93 10.32 20.03
N PHE A 562 10.22 10.26 18.91
CA PHE A 562 8.81 10.66 18.86
C PHE A 562 7.94 9.67 19.65
N LYS A 563 7.28 10.20 20.67
CA LYS A 563 6.11 9.59 21.34
C LYS A 563 4.83 9.98 20.58
N PHE A 564 4.05 9.01 20.14
CA PHE A 564 2.81 9.17 19.37
C PHE A 564 1.59 9.03 20.30
N GLU A 565 0.80 10.09 20.46
CA GLU A 565 -0.57 9.91 20.95
C GLU A 565 -1.54 10.59 19.99
N VAL A 566 -2.54 9.81 19.56
CA VAL A 566 -3.71 10.19 18.76
C VAL A 566 -4.45 11.38 19.40
#